data_AF-A0A556SZB6-F1
#
_entry.id   AF-A0A556SZB6-F1
#
_cell.length_a   1.000
_cell.length_b   1.000
_cell.length_c   1.000
_cell.angle_alpha   90.00
_cell.angle_beta   90.00
_cell.angle_gamma   90.00
#
_symmetry.space_group_name_H-M   'P 1'
#
loop_
_entity.id
_entity.type
_entity.pdbx_description
1 polymer ?
#
loop_
_entity_poly.entity_id
_entity_poly.type
_entity_poly.pdbx_seq_one_letter_code
_entity_poly.pdbx_strand_id
1 'polypeptide(L)'
;MKRIIFLSLIPLFWVNNVFANNQKEHIDIRAARSAANHSDPFCYSLRIDYYPNGQIKEQGCQGHYNAAGISVGNWYEYDLLGMPVRTNYYHPDEFGKDYKITTTYDKNGKVLTKKIYNYANLYETEEEELNEIPQ
;
A
#
# COMPACT_ATOMS: atom_id res chain seq x y z
N MET A 1 -31.81 51.70 36.15
CA MET A 1 -31.60 51.10 34.82
C MET A 1 -30.19 50.51 34.77
N LYS A 2 -30.05 49.18 34.78
CA LYS A 2 -28.74 48.49 34.73
C LYS A 2 -28.50 48.03 33.29
N ARG A 3 -27.39 48.46 32.68
CA ARG A 3 -26.92 47.98 31.38
C ARG A 3 -26.19 46.65 31.58
N ILE A 4 -26.65 45.59 30.92
CA ILE A 4 -25.94 44.32 30.81
C ILE A 4 -25.26 44.32 29.45
N ILE A 5 -23.93 44.23 29.43
CA ILE A 5 -23.13 44.08 28.21
C ILE A 5 -22.95 42.58 28.00
N PHE A 6 -23.52 42.04 26.93
CA PHE A 6 -23.19 40.69 26.47
C PHE A 6 -21.94 40.76 25.58
N LEU A 7 -20.80 40.31 26.11
CA LEU A 7 -19.68 39.87 25.26
C LEU A 7 -20.02 38.47 24.75
N SER A 8 -20.40 38.34 23.47
CA SER A 8 -20.45 37.03 22.83
C SER A 8 -19.01 36.58 22.53
N LEU A 9 -18.53 35.61 23.29
CA LEU A 9 -17.35 34.82 22.98
C LEU A 9 -17.58 34.10 21.65
N ILE A 10 -16.85 34.50 20.62
CA ILE A 10 -16.76 33.78 19.34
C ILE A 10 -15.99 32.49 19.63
N PRO A 11 -16.56 31.28 19.44
CA PRO A 11 -15.76 30.08 19.53
C PRO A 11 -14.90 29.97 18.27
N LEU A 12 -13.60 30.20 18.46
CA LEU A 12 -12.53 29.83 17.53
C LEU A 12 -12.50 28.30 17.40
N PHE A 13 -13.37 27.73 16.57
CA PHE A 13 -13.14 26.43 15.96
C PHE A 13 -12.60 26.66 14.54
N TRP A 14 -11.36 27.14 14.47
CA TRP A 14 -10.50 26.83 13.34
C TRP A 14 -10.09 25.38 13.49
N VAL A 15 -10.93 24.47 13.00
CA VAL A 15 -10.51 23.08 12.80
C VAL A 15 -9.49 23.15 11.67
N ASN A 16 -8.23 22.89 12.03
CA ASN A 16 -7.12 22.71 11.12
C ASN A 16 -7.48 21.61 10.11
N ASN A 17 -8.02 21.97 8.95
CA ASN A 17 -8.02 21.11 7.76
C ASN A 17 -6.63 21.22 7.11
N VAL A 18 -5.61 20.81 7.86
CA VAL A 18 -4.22 20.88 7.42
C VAL A 18 -3.66 19.46 7.47
N PHE A 19 -3.31 18.97 6.28
CA PHE A 19 -2.72 17.67 5.94
C PHE A 19 -3.65 16.47 5.77
N ALA A 20 -4.50 16.56 4.75
CA ALA A 20 -4.74 15.40 3.89
C ALA A 20 -4.34 15.79 2.47
N ASN A 21 -3.04 15.88 2.21
CA ASN A 21 -2.58 16.13 0.84
C ASN A 21 -1.30 15.37 0.51
N ASN A 22 -1.41 14.62 -0.59
CA ASN A 22 -0.36 14.25 -1.53
C ASN A 22 0.59 13.08 -1.27
N GLN A 23 0.08 11.95 -0.77
CA GLN A 23 0.63 10.65 -1.18
C GLN A 23 -0.46 9.62 -1.45
N LYS A 24 -1.46 10.01 -2.26
CA LYS A 24 -2.22 9.01 -3.02
C LYS A 24 -1.33 8.66 -4.21
N GLU A 25 -0.34 7.78 -4.01
CA GLU A 25 0.36 7.16 -5.14
C GLU A 25 -0.73 6.52 -6.01
N HIS A 26 -1.06 7.19 -7.11
CA HIS A 26 -1.84 6.61 -8.18
C HIS A 26 -1.05 5.40 -8.62
N ILE A 27 -1.57 4.20 -8.41
CA ILE A 27 -1.05 2.97 -9.01
C ILE A 27 -0.84 3.29 -10.49
N ASP A 28 0.42 3.37 -10.93
CA ASP A 28 0.73 3.66 -12.33
C ASP A 28 0.47 2.39 -13.15
N ILE A 29 -0.77 2.25 -13.60
CA ILE A 29 -1.25 1.14 -14.43
C ILE A 29 -0.52 1.11 -15.78
N ARG A 30 0.22 2.17 -16.20
CA ARG A 30 0.98 2.13 -17.46
C ARG A 30 2.24 1.28 -17.40
N ALA A 31 2.80 1.04 -16.21
CA ALA A 31 3.88 0.06 -16.03
C ALA A 31 3.38 -1.39 -16.20
N ALA A 32 2.06 -1.63 -16.21
CA ALA A 32 1.45 -2.95 -16.35
C ALA A 32 1.14 -3.38 -17.80
N ARG A 33 1.51 -2.58 -18.83
CA ARG A 33 1.10 -2.80 -20.23
C ARG A 33 2.24 -3.09 -21.23
N SER A 34 3.37 -3.58 -20.76
CA SER A 34 4.45 -4.15 -21.56
C SER A 34 4.82 -5.47 -20.89
N ALA A 35 4.60 -6.67 -21.42
CA ALA A 35 4.75 -7.13 -22.79
C ALA A 35 3.84 -8.34 -23.07
N ALA A 36 3.16 -8.32 -24.20
CA ALA A 36 2.26 -9.38 -24.66
C ALA A 36 2.98 -10.64 -25.19
N ASN A 37 4.15 -11.01 -24.65
CA ASN A 37 4.93 -12.16 -25.15
C ASN A 37 5.70 -12.95 -24.08
N HIS A 38 5.54 -12.70 -22.79
CA HIS A 38 6.21 -13.49 -21.77
C HIS A 38 5.19 -14.13 -20.82
N SER A 39 5.50 -15.36 -20.40
CA SER A 39 4.92 -16.09 -19.27
C SER A 39 5.15 -15.40 -17.93
N ASP A 40 5.46 -14.10 -17.96
CA ASP A 40 5.81 -13.31 -16.80
C ASP A 40 4.53 -12.88 -16.10
N PRO A 41 4.50 -12.97 -14.77
CA PRO A 41 3.32 -12.69 -14.00
C PRO A 41 2.93 -11.22 -14.13
N PHE A 42 1.83 -10.98 -14.83
CA PHE A 42 1.29 -9.66 -15.11
C PHE A 42 0.08 -9.34 -14.24
N CYS A 43 -0.19 -8.04 -14.08
CA CYS A 43 -1.36 -7.56 -13.38
C CYS A 43 -2.65 -7.91 -14.16
N TYR A 44 -3.50 -8.78 -13.60
CA TYR A 44 -4.75 -9.20 -14.24
C TYR A 44 -5.95 -8.39 -13.74
N SER A 45 -6.06 -8.18 -12.43
CA SER A 45 -7.16 -7.42 -11.82
C SER A 45 -6.71 -6.62 -10.61
N LEU A 46 -7.18 -5.39 -10.52
CA LEU A 46 -7.02 -4.57 -9.32
C LEU A 46 -7.90 -5.13 -8.20
N ARG A 47 -7.31 -5.35 -7.02
CA ARG A 47 -8.02 -5.74 -5.80
C ARG A 47 -8.02 -4.56 -4.83
N ILE A 48 -9.18 -4.28 -4.24
CA ILE A 48 -9.33 -3.28 -3.18
C ILE A 48 -10.23 -3.88 -2.11
N ASP A 49 -9.73 -3.92 -0.89
CA ASP A 49 -10.46 -4.33 0.30
C ASP A 49 -10.65 -3.12 1.21
N TYR A 50 -11.81 -3.07 1.89
CA TYR A 50 -12.23 -1.92 2.69
C TYR A 50 -12.46 -2.29 4.16
N TYR A 51 -12.24 -1.31 5.03
CA TYR A 51 -12.73 -1.36 6.40
C TYR A 51 -14.25 -1.12 6.46
N PRO A 52 -14.93 -1.49 7.57
CA PRO A 52 -16.36 -1.21 7.74
C PRO A 52 -16.75 0.28 7.68
N ASN A 53 -15.79 1.19 7.93
CA ASN A 53 -15.99 2.64 7.81
C ASN A 53 -15.89 3.15 6.36
N GLY A 54 -15.68 2.26 5.38
CA GLY A 54 -15.55 2.58 3.96
C GLY A 54 -14.16 3.08 3.53
N GLN A 55 -13.20 3.23 4.44
CA GLN A 55 -11.82 3.52 4.07
C GLN A 55 -11.15 2.29 3.45
N ILE A 56 -10.22 2.52 2.53
CA ILE A 56 -9.41 1.45 1.93
C ILE A 56 -8.56 0.84 3.05
N LYS A 57 -8.62 -0.48 3.17
CA LYS A 57 -7.75 -1.26 4.06
C LYS A 57 -6.51 -1.71 3.31
N GLU A 58 -6.71 -2.26 2.12
CA GLU A 58 -5.64 -2.78 1.28
C GLU A 58 -6.00 -2.59 -0.19
N GLN A 59 -5.00 -2.32 -1.02
CA GLN A 59 -5.16 -2.37 -2.47
C GLN A 59 -3.88 -2.82 -3.16
N GLY A 60 -4.02 -3.51 -4.28
CA GLY A 60 -2.90 -3.94 -5.10
C GLY A 60 -3.37 -4.70 -6.31
N CYS A 61 -2.43 -5.22 -7.11
CA CYS A 61 -2.79 -6.02 -8.27
C CYS A 61 -2.70 -7.52 -8.01
N GLN A 62 -3.78 -8.21 -8.34
CA GLN A 62 -3.84 -9.66 -8.45
C GLN A 62 -3.44 -10.06 -9.88
N GLY A 63 -2.35 -10.80 -10.01
CA GLY A 63 -1.98 -11.54 -11.22
C GLY A 63 -2.35 -13.02 -11.11
N HIS A 64 -2.01 -13.79 -12.14
CA HIS A 64 -2.18 -15.24 -12.15
C HIS A 64 -0.86 -15.93 -12.46
N TYR A 65 -0.57 -17.03 -11.77
CA TYR A 65 0.54 -17.93 -12.04
C TYR A 65 0.10 -19.36 -11.74
N ASN A 66 0.34 -20.31 -12.64
CA ASN A 66 -0.09 -21.71 -12.51
C ASN A 66 -1.57 -21.90 -12.07
N ALA A 67 -2.48 -21.10 -12.64
CA ALA A 67 -3.91 -21.05 -12.31
C ALA A 67 -4.25 -20.63 -10.86
N ALA A 68 -3.26 -20.17 -10.08
CA ALA A 68 -3.46 -19.55 -8.78
C ALA A 68 -3.36 -18.02 -8.86
N GLY A 69 -4.08 -17.33 -7.99
CA GLY A 69 -3.96 -15.89 -7.83
C GLY A 69 -2.70 -15.53 -7.07
N ILE A 70 -1.88 -14.65 -7.63
CA ILE A 70 -0.67 -14.12 -6.97
C ILE A 70 -0.70 -12.59 -6.87
N SER A 71 -0.03 -12.03 -5.87
CA SER A 71 0.18 -10.59 -5.74
C SER A 71 1.30 -10.16 -6.68
N VAL A 72 1.09 -9.08 -7.43
CA VAL A 72 2.09 -8.56 -8.38
C VAL A 72 2.25 -7.06 -8.16
N GLY A 73 3.49 -6.59 -8.17
CA GLY A 73 3.82 -5.18 -8.01
C GLY A 73 3.48 -4.65 -6.62
N ASN A 74 3.14 -3.36 -6.54
CA ASN A 74 2.87 -2.70 -5.26
C ASN A 74 1.49 -3.06 -4.69
N TRP A 75 1.50 -3.43 -3.42
CA TRP A 75 0.35 -3.59 -2.55
C TRP A 75 0.50 -2.64 -1.37
N TYR A 76 -0.56 -1.89 -1.09
CA TYR A 76 -0.58 -0.85 -0.07
C TYR A 76 -1.59 -1.22 1.02
N GLU A 77 -1.14 -1.22 2.26
CA GLU A 77 -1.97 -1.40 3.45
C GLU A 77 -2.09 -0.06 4.20
N TYR A 78 -3.31 0.26 4.63
CA TYR A 78 -3.64 1.51 5.30
C TYR A 78 -4.27 1.25 6.66
N ASP A 79 -4.16 2.21 7.58
CA ASP A 79 -4.90 2.20 8.84
C ASP A 79 -6.37 2.67 8.67
N LEU A 80 -7.12 2.67 9.78
CA LEU A 80 -8.53 3.11 9.82
C LEU A 80 -8.74 4.58 9.42
N LEU A 81 -7.69 5.40 9.42
CA LEU A 81 -7.71 6.81 9.03
C LEU A 81 -7.26 7.01 7.57
N GLY A 82 -6.88 5.94 6.87
CA GLY A 82 -6.41 5.98 5.49
C GLY A 82 -4.92 6.31 5.34
N MET A 83 -4.14 6.23 6.41
CA MET A 83 -2.69 6.45 6.37
C MET A 83 -1.95 5.16 6.01
N PRO A 84 -0.95 5.19 5.11
CA PRO A 84 -0.20 4.00 4.76
C PRO A 84 0.60 3.48 5.95
N VAL A 85 0.46 2.18 6.25
CA VAL A 85 1.20 1.50 7.33
C VAL A 85 2.23 0.52 6.79
N ARG A 86 1.99 -0.04 5.59
CA ARG A 86 2.88 -0.98 4.92
C ARG A 86 2.70 -0.92 3.41
N THR A 87 3.81 -1.10 2.70
CA THR A 87 3.80 -1.38 1.25
C THR A 87 4.60 -2.65 1.01
N ASN A 88 4.03 -3.58 0.26
CA ASN A 88 4.72 -4.75 -0.25
C ASN A 88 4.87 -4.61 -1.76
N TYR A 89 6.08 -4.65 -2.28
CA TYR A 89 6.33 -4.81 -3.72
C TYR A 89 6.62 -6.28 -4.00
N TYR A 90 5.82 -6.94 -4.82
CA TYR A 90 6.03 -8.32 -5.24
C TYR A 90 6.65 -8.35 -6.63
N HIS A 91 7.79 -9.02 -6.75
CA HIS A 91 8.46 -9.34 -8.00
C HIS A 91 8.41 -10.85 -8.21
N PRO A 92 7.39 -11.35 -8.91
CA PRO A 92 7.28 -12.76 -9.19
C PRO A 92 8.13 -13.08 -10.43
N ASP A 93 9.00 -14.08 -10.28
CA ASP A 93 9.96 -14.55 -11.27
C ASP A 93 10.18 -16.06 -11.02
N GLU A 94 11.12 -16.72 -11.70
CA GLU A 94 11.53 -18.09 -11.42
C GLU A 94 12.04 -18.28 -9.97
N PHE A 95 11.90 -19.49 -9.45
CA PHE A 95 12.27 -19.81 -8.08
C PHE A 95 13.72 -19.43 -7.78
N GLY A 96 13.90 -18.63 -6.73
CA GLY A 96 15.20 -18.11 -6.32
C GLY A 96 15.56 -16.76 -6.93
N LYS A 97 14.77 -16.28 -7.89
CA LYS A 97 14.82 -14.90 -8.42
C LYS A 97 13.61 -14.06 -8.01
N ASP A 98 12.55 -14.72 -7.56
CA ASP A 98 11.39 -14.09 -6.97
C ASP A 98 11.72 -13.41 -5.64
N TYR A 99 11.10 -12.26 -5.40
CA TYR A 99 11.24 -11.57 -4.13
C TYR A 99 10.04 -10.68 -3.81
N LYS A 100 9.95 -10.26 -2.56
CA LYS A 100 9.12 -9.14 -2.14
C LYS A 100 9.92 -8.13 -1.33
N ILE A 101 9.54 -6.87 -1.41
CA ILE A 101 10.09 -5.79 -0.60
C ILE A 101 8.99 -5.28 0.32
N THR A 102 9.17 -5.45 1.63
CA THR A 102 8.25 -4.92 2.65
C THR A 102 8.81 -3.61 3.20
N THR A 103 8.05 -2.53 3.05
CA THR A 103 8.34 -1.22 3.64
C THR A 103 7.27 -0.90 4.68
N THR A 104 7.67 -0.49 5.89
CA THR A 104 6.73 -0.05 6.94
C THR A 104 6.93 1.42 7.28
N TYR A 105 5.86 2.06 7.74
CA TYR A 105 5.82 3.50 7.98
C TYR A 105 5.37 3.83 9.40
N ASP A 106 5.85 4.97 9.92
CA ASP A 106 5.29 5.56 11.12
C ASP A 106 3.98 6.31 10.82
N LYS A 107 3.33 6.81 11.87
CA LYS A 107 2.07 7.57 11.77
C LYS A 107 2.16 8.87 10.94
N ASN A 108 3.37 9.34 10.62
CA ASN A 108 3.61 10.53 9.82
C ASN A 108 4.01 10.17 8.37
N GLY A 109 3.99 8.89 8.00
CA GLY A 109 4.42 8.40 6.69
C GLY A 109 5.93 8.27 6.53
N LYS A 110 6.72 8.38 7.61
CA LYS A 110 8.17 8.17 7.55
C LYS A 110 8.48 6.68 7.52
N VAL A 111 9.37 6.26 6.61
CA VAL A 111 9.85 4.87 6.55
C VAL A 111 10.55 4.48 7.86
N LEU A 112 10.10 3.36 8.44
CA LEU A 112 10.69 2.73 9.62
C LEU A 112 11.61 1.57 9.23
N THR A 113 11.12 0.67 8.37
CA THR A 113 11.88 -0.47 7.88
C THR A 113 11.68 -0.65 6.39
N LYS A 114 12.69 -1.21 5.74
CA LYS A 114 12.63 -1.71 4.36
C LYS A 114 13.44 -2.99 4.31
N LYS A 115 12.76 -4.11 4.03
CA LYS A 115 13.35 -5.45 4.06
C LYS A 115 12.98 -6.21 2.79
N ILE A 116 13.89 -7.07 2.34
CA ILE A 116 13.71 -7.92 1.18
C ILE A 116 13.47 -9.34 1.69
N TYR A 117 12.56 -10.06 1.05
CA TYR A 117 12.27 -11.45 1.35
C TYR A 117 12.14 -12.24 0.05
N ASN A 118 12.29 -13.54 0.10
CA ASN A 118 11.80 -14.40 -0.99
C ASN A 118 10.27 -14.25 -1.13
N TYR A 119 9.72 -14.57 -2.30
CA TYR A 119 8.28 -14.58 -2.48
C TYR A 119 7.70 -15.96 -2.10
N ALA A 120 7.84 -16.31 -0.82
CA ALA A 120 7.43 -17.58 -0.23
C ALA A 120 6.09 -18.16 -0.72
N ASN A 121 5.04 -17.33 -0.76
CA ASN A 121 3.71 -17.76 -1.20
C ASN A 121 3.64 -18.20 -2.67
N LEU A 122 4.52 -17.69 -3.54
CA LEU A 122 4.52 -18.04 -4.97
C LEU A 122 4.91 -19.51 -5.19
N TYR A 123 5.83 -20.01 -4.36
CA TYR A 123 6.43 -21.35 -4.47
C TYR A 123 6.15 -22.24 -3.25
N GLU A 124 5.23 -21.82 -2.38
CA GLU A 124 4.85 -22.51 -1.15
C GLU A 124 6.05 -22.86 -0.24
N THR A 125 6.99 -21.93 -0.10
CA THR A 125 8.19 -22.07 0.74
C THR A 125 8.08 -21.25 2.03
N GLU A 126 9.05 -21.41 2.94
CA GLU A 126 9.16 -20.56 4.12
C GLU A 126 9.65 -19.16 3.75
N GLU A 127 9.19 -18.15 4.48
CA GLU A 127 9.61 -16.76 4.28
C GLU A 127 10.97 -16.50 4.94
N GLU A 128 11.93 -16.07 4.13
CA GLU A 128 13.30 -15.77 4.53
C GLU A 128 13.66 -14.35 4.16
N GLU A 129 14.30 -13.63 5.08
CA GLU A 129 14.84 -12.29 4.82
C GLU A 129 16.12 -12.39 3.98
N LEU A 130 16.16 -11.64 2.88
CA LEU A 130 17.28 -11.61 1.94
C LEU A 130 18.13 -10.35 2.18
N ASN A 131 19.44 -10.48 2.00
CA ASN A 131 20.37 -9.35 2.12
C ASN A 131 20.33 -8.42 0.90
N GLU A 132 19.97 -8.95 -0.27
CA GLU A 132 19.95 -8.23 -1.53
C GLU A 132 18.87 -8.77 -2.47
N ILE A 133 18.62 -8.04 -3.56
CA ILE A 133 17.68 -8.46 -4.61
C ILE A 133 18.32 -9.62 -5.39
N PRO A 134 17.63 -10.76 -5.54
CA PRO A 134 18.08 -11.87 -6.38
C PRO A 134 18.34 -11.47 -7.85
N GLN A 135 19.29 -12.15 -8.51
CA GLN A 135 19.67 -11.93 -9.91
C GLN A 135 19.25 -13.10 -10.82
#